data_AF-A0A3N5PFB1-F1
#
_entry.id   AF-A0A3N5PFB1-F1
#
_cell.length_a   1.000
_cell.length_b   1.000
_cell.length_c   1.000
_cell.angle_alpha   90.00
_cell.angle_beta   90.00
_cell.angle_gamma   90.00
#
_symmetry.space_group_name_H-M   'P 1'
#
loop_
_entity.id
_entity.type
_entity.pdbx_description
1 polymer ?
#
loop_
_entity_poly.entity_id
_entity_poly.type
_entity_poly.pdbx_seq_one_letter_code
_entity_poly.pdbx_strand_id
1 'polypeptide(L)'
;MIRRIAVDLVLMLVLLPAAGVGQTTEPPRPVVWDVARAVLIDPTTYAPALIAHEAMTRDWKTSQVLFAHGWVERNPRFTTSGLPNDSPISYGAGNRIIHRESLRVLQYSALNNAASGIAERLLIARYPARRKLIRTLGWIERIGYASFITYRNAADHWRQAGENRRLAEASGYTR
;
A
#
# COMPACT_ATOMS: atom_id res chain seq x y z
N MET A 1 -0.97 -3.59 -18.28
CA MET A 1 -1.87 -4.72 -17.95
C MET A 1 -2.69 -4.46 -16.69
N ILE A 2 -2.09 -4.14 -15.53
CA ILE A 2 -2.81 -3.85 -14.26
C ILE A 2 -3.76 -2.64 -14.35
N ARG A 3 -3.36 -1.58 -15.08
CA ARG A 3 -4.24 -0.41 -15.35
C ARG A 3 -5.51 -0.76 -16.14
N ARG A 4 -5.50 -1.82 -16.95
CA ARG A 4 -6.69 -2.27 -17.69
C ARG A 4 -7.65 -3.03 -16.77
N ILE A 5 -7.13 -3.96 -15.97
CA ILE A 5 -7.97 -4.76 -15.05
C ILE A 5 -8.76 -3.90 -14.05
N ALA A 6 -8.14 -2.86 -13.48
CA ALA A 6 -8.82 -1.96 -12.56
C ALA A 6 -9.89 -1.09 -13.26
N VAL A 7 -9.63 -0.67 -14.50
CA VAL A 7 -10.58 0.10 -15.33
C VAL A 7 -11.74 -0.79 -15.77
N ASP A 8 -11.47 -2.04 -16.14
CA ASP A 8 -12.48 -3.01 -16.60
C ASP A 8 -13.44 -3.41 -15.47
N LEU A 9 -12.93 -3.54 -14.23
CA LEU A 9 -13.76 -3.75 -13.03
C LEU A 9 -14.66 -2.56 -12.72
N VAL A 10 -14.14 -1.33 -12.84
CA VAL A 10 -14.92 -0.10 -12.67
C VAL A 10 -15.97 0.04 -13.77
N LEU A 11 -15.63 -0.30 -15.03
CA LEU A 11 -16.55 -0.21 -16.16
C LEU A 11 -17.70 -1.23 -16.06
N MET A 12 -17.43 -2.45 -15.60
CA MET A 12 -18.47 -3.45 -15.34
C MET A 12 -19.43 -3.05 -14.21
N LEU A 13 -18.97 -2.25 -13.24
CA LEU A 13 -19.79 -1.71 -12.14
C LEU A 13 -20.72 -0.57 -12.60
N VAL A 14 -20.33 0.20 -13.62
CA VAL A 14 -21.13 1.31 -14.18
C VAL A 14 -22.25 0.82 -15.12
N LEU A 15 -22.09 -0.36 -15.72
CA LEU A 15 -23.03 -0.91 -16.71
C LEU A 15 -24.16 -1.77 -16.13
N LEU A 16 -24.30 -1.86 -14.80
CA LEU A 16 -25.40 -2.62 -14.18
C LEU A 16 -26.69 -1.77 -14.10
N PRO A 17 -27.81 -2.24 -14.66
CA PRO A 17 -29.08 -1.50 -14.62
C PRO A 17 -29.58 -1.35 -13.18
N ALA A 18 -30.06 -0.15 -12.84
CA ALA A 18 -30.61 0.19 -11.53
C ALA A 18 -31.88 -0.62 -11.25
N ALA A 19 -31.77 -1.68 -10.45
CA ALA A 19 -32.92 -2.38 -9.90
C ALA A 19 -33.34 -1.73 -8.58
N GLY A 20 -34.63 -1.37 -8.48
CA GLY A 20 -35.23 -0.56 -7.42
C GLY A 20 -34.94 -1.02 -5.98
N VAL A 21 -34.75 -0.03 -5.11
CA VAL A 21 -34.42 -0.17 -3.69
C VAL A 21 -35.72 -0.13 -2.87
N GLY A 22 -36.00 -1.21 -2.12
CA GLY A 22 -37.05 -1.23 -1.10
C GLY A 22 -36.69 -0.34 0.09
N GLN A 23 -37.66 0.43 0.58
CA GLN A 23 -37.49 1.47 1.60
C GLN A 23 -37.32 0.86 3.01
N THR A 24 -36.22 1.20 3.69
CA THR A 24 -36.00 0.99 5.13
C THR A 24 -36.13 2.32 5.89
N THR A 25 -36.77 2.28 7.06
CA THR A 25 -37.27 3.39 7.89
C THR A 25 -36.24 4.08 8.83
N GLU A 26 -34.94 3.91 8.62
CA GLU A 26 -33.92 4.72 9.30
C GLU A 26 -33.52 5.90 8.40
N PRO A 27 -33.27 7.12 8.95
CA PRO A 27 -32.73 8.21 8.15
C PRO A 27 -31.43 7.72 7.49
N PRO A 28 -31.30 7.81 6.16
CA PRO A 28 -30.19 7.20 5.45
C PRO A 28 -28.89 7.86 5.92
N ARG A 29 -28.05 7.09 6.63
CA ARG A 29 -26.69 7.54 6.92
C ARG A 29 -25.99 7.83 5.58
N PRO A 30 -25.24 8.94 5.45
CA PRO A 30 -24.56 9.24 4.20
C PRO A 30 -23.63 8.09 3.84
N VAL A 31 -23.86 7.47 2.68
CA VAL A 31 -23.05 6.32 2.19
C VAL A 31 -21.56 6.66 2.22
N VAL A 32 -21.23 7.91 1.86
CA VAL A 32 -19.86 8.45 1.89
C VAL A 32 -19.26 8.41 3.30
N TRP A 33 -20.02 8.78 4.33
CA TRP A 33 -19.53 8.80 5.71
C TRP A 33 -19.23 7.40 6.20
N ASP A 34 -20.11 6.44 5.94
CA ASP A 34 -19.87 5.08 6.38
C ASP A 34 -18.69 4.42 5.66
N VAL A 35 -18.52 4.70 4.36
CA VAL A 35 -17.37 4.20 3.59
C VAL A 35 -16.08 4.83 4.12
N ALA A 36 -16.06 6.15 4.34
CA ALA A 36 -14.91 6.83 4.90
C ALA A 36 -14.53 6.26 6.28
N ARG A 37 -15.51 6.07 7.17
CA ARG A 37 -15.28 5.47 8.49
C ARG A 37 -14.74 4.05 8.37
N ALA A 38 -15.30 3.24 7.47
CA ALA A 38 -14.86 1.86 7.25
C ALA A 38 -13.41 1.81 6.76
N VAL A 39 -13.03 2.67 5.81
CA VAL A 39 -11.66 2.78 5.30
C VAL A 39 -10.69 3.20 6.41
N LEU A 40 -11.05 4.21 7.21
CA LEU A 40 -10.17 4.74 8.26
C LEU A 40 -9.83 3.72 9.35
N ILE A 41 -10.77 2.85 9.70
CA ILE A 41 -10.56 1.84 10.76
C ILE A 41 -10.04 0.51 10.21
N ASP A 42 -10.01 0.31 8.90
CA ASP A 42 -9.57 -0.95 8.30
C ASP A 42 -8.03 -1.06 8.34
N PRO A 43 -7.46 -2.05 9.04
CA PRO A 43 -6.01 -2.23 9.08
C PRO A 43 -5.38 -2.43 7.71
N THR A 44 -6.11 -2.97 6.73
CA THR A 44 -5.61 -3.13 5.36
C THR A 44 -5.41 -1.79 4.64
N THR A 45 -5.91 -0.67 5.19
CA THR A 45 -5.64 0.68 4.68
C THR A 45 -4.27 1.19 5.10
N TYR A 46 -3.89 1.06 6.38
CA TYR A 46 -2.67 1.69 6.91
C TYR A 46 -1.50 0.73 7.11
N ALA A 47 -1.76 -0.56 7.38
CA ALA A 47 -0.69 -1.52 7.64
C ALA A 47 0.31 -1.64 6.47
N PRO A 48 -0.10 -1.68 5.19
CA PRO A 48 0.85 -1.75 4.09
C PRO A 48 1.79 -0.54 4.02
N ALA A 49 1.27 0.65 4.31
CA ALA A 49 2.07 1.89 4.32
C ALA A 49 3.10 1.89 5.46
N LEU A 50 2.71 1.44 6.66
CA LEU A 50 3.60 1.31 7.80
C LEU A 50 4.71 0.30 7.55
N ILE A 51 4.38 -0.88 7.00
CA ILE A 51 5.36 -1.92 6.71
C ILE A 51 6.34 -1.44 5.62
N ALA A 52 5.84 -0.78 4.57
CA ALA A 52 6.69 -0.20 3.54
C ALA A 52 7.62 0.88 4.11
N HIS A 53 7.09 1.76 4.97
CA HIS A 53 7.87 2.80 5.64
C HIS A 53 9.01 2.21 6.48
N GLU A 54 8.71 1.21 7.31
CA GLU A 54 9.69 0.56 8.17
C GLU A 54 10.75 -0.17 7.34
N ALA A 55 10.35 -0.90 6.29
CA ALA A 55 11.27 -1.60 5.40
C ALA A 55 12.28 -0.64 4.76
N MET A 56 11.78 0.43 4.14
CA MET A 56 12.62 1.44 3.49
C MET A 56 13.50 2.19 4.51
N THR A 57 12.97 2.50 5.70
CA THR A 57 13.74 3.16 6.76
C THR A 57 14.89 2.28 7.23
N ARG A 58 14.65 0.98 7.38
CA ARG A 58 15.66 0.03 7.82
C ARG A 58 16.74 -0.17 6.78
N ASP A 59 16.37 -0.31 5.50
CA ASP A 59 17.29 -0.31 4.36
C ASP A 59 18.18 0.94 4.41
N TRP A 60 17.55 2.13 4.38
CA TRP A 60 18.26 3.40 4.36
C TRP A 60 19.22 3.59 5.55
N LYS A 61 18.78 3.25 6.76
CA LYS A 61 19.61 3.31 7.98
C LYS A 61 20.79 2.34 7.97
N THR A 62 20.65 1.21 7.30
CA THR A 62 21.76 0.25 7.18
C THR A 62 22.74 0.68 6.10
N SER A 63 22.27 1.28 5.01
CA SER A 63 23.15 1.81 3.96
C SER A 63 24.04 2.96 4.47
N GLN A 64 23.56 3.78 5.42
CA GLN A 64 24.36 4.90 5.96
C GLN A 64 25.72 4.46 6.53
N VAL A 65 25.78 3.30 7.18
CA VAL A 65 27.03 2.76 7.73
C VAL A 65 28.02 2.46 6.61
N LEU A 66 27.53 1.91 5.50
CA LEU A 66 28.35 1.60 4.33
C LEU A 66 28.81 2.89 3.61
N PHE A 67 27.93 3.88 3.50
CA PHE A 67 28.26 5.15 2.84
C PHE A 67 29.37 5.92 3.56
N ALA A 68 29.40 5.85 4.89
CA ALA A 68 30.51 6.40 5.68
C ALA A 68 31.87 5.79 5.33
N HIS A 69 31.88 4.61 4.70
CA HIS A 69 33.07 3.88 4.27
C HIS A 69 33.24 3.84 2.73
N GLY A 70 32.60 4.77 2.01
CA GLY A 70 32.80 4.95 0.56
C GLY A 70 31.98 4.02 -0.33
N TRP A 71 31.04 3.25 0.22
CA TRP A 71 30.12 2.46 -0.59
C TRP A 71 29.10 3.36 -1.30
N VAL A 72 28.64 2.91 -2.47
CA VAL A 72 27.64 3.61 -3.29
C VAL A 72 26.24 3.03 -3.08
N GLU A 73 25.21 3.81 -3.39
CA GLU A 73 23.82 3.34 -3.27
C GLU A 73 23.39 2.60 -4.54
N ARG A 74 22.86 1.40 -4.36
CA ARG A 74 22.37 0.54 -5.45
C ARG A 74 21.01 0.98 -5.96
N ASN A 75 20.16 1.52 -5.07
CA ASN A 75 18.81 1.89 -5.39
C ASN A 75 18.77 3.26 -6.09
N PRO A 76 18.41 3.33 -7.39
CA PRO A 76 18.42 4.59 -8.15
C PRO A 76 17.50 5.68 -7.56
N ARG A 77 16.51 5.31 -6.74
CA ARG A 77 15.64 6.28 -6.08
C ARG A 77 16.35 7.08 -4.99
N PHE A 78 17.49 6.58 -4.50
CA PHE A 78 18.27 7.16 -3.41
C PHE A 78 19.65 7.63 -3.88
N THR A 79 19.85 7.78 -5.19
CA THR A 79 21.09 8.34 -5.76
C THR A 79 20.87 9.75 -6.31
N THR A 80 21.96 10.53 -6.42
CA THR A 80 21.90 11.89 -6.95
C THR A 80 21.60 11.94 -8.44
N SER A 81 22.09 10.98 -9.24
CA SER A 81 21.84 10.91 -10.68
C SER A 81 20.52 10.24 -11.06
N GLY A 82 19.90 9.48 -10.16
CA GLY A 82 18.79 8.60 -10.49
C GLY A 82 19.23 7.29 -11.17
N LEU A 83 20.53 7.01 -11.26
CA LEU A 83 21.08 5.76 -11.77
C LEU A 83 21.48 4.83 -10.60
N PRO A 84 21.49 3.51 -10.79
CA PRO A 84 21.96 2.57 -9.77
C PRO A 84 23.49 2.65 -9.58
N ASN A 85 23.97 2.29 -8.39
CA ASN A 85 25.39 2.25 -8.01
C ASN A 85 26.09 3.61 -8.12
N ASP A 86 25.41 4.66 -7.67
CA ASP A 86 25.92 6.02 -7.70
C ASP A 86 25.91 6.66 -6.30
N SER A 87 26.43 7.88 -6.21
CA SER A 87 26.51 8.67 -5.00
C SER A 87 25.15 8.76 -4.31
N PRO A 88 25.07 8.42 -3.01
CA PRO A 88 23.82 8.48 -2.26
C PRO A 88 23.36 9.93 -2.09
N ILE A 89 22.05 10.13 -2.08
CA ILE A 89 21.47 11.39 -1.61
C ILE A 89 21.69 11.56 -0.10
N SER A 90 21.50 12.79 0.40
CA SER A 90 21.61 13.05 1.84
C SER A 90 20.57 12.27 2.67
N TYR A 91 20.90 11.96 3.92
CA TYR A 91 20.01 11.22 4.83
C TYR A 91 18.60 11.83 4.92
N GLY A 92 18.53 13.16 5.06
CA GLY A 92 17.27 13.90 5.11
C GLY A 92 16.49 13.85 3.79
N ALA A 93 17.16 13.86 2.64
CA ALA A 93 16.50 13.67 1.34
C ALA A 93 15.92 12.26 1.21
N GLY A 94 16.67 11.23 1.63
CA GLY A 94 16.16 9.85 1.70
C GLY A 94 14.90 9.73 2.55
N ASN A 95 14.89 10.30 3.76
CA ASN A 95 13.70 10.26 4.63
C ASN A 95 12.47 10.91 4.00
N ARG A 96 12.63 12.02 3.26
CA ARG A 96 11.52 12.64 2.52
C ARG A 96 10.96 11.73 1.43
N ILE A 97 11.84 11.02 0.71
CA ILE A 97 11.42 10.02 -0.29
C ILE A 97 10.65 8.90 0.38
N ILE A 98 11.18 8.32 1.45
CA ILE A 98 10.54 7.23 2.21
C ILE A 98 9.14 7.63 2.67
N HIS A 99 9.00 8.82 3.25
CA HIS A 99 7.71 9.32 3.69
C HIS A 99 6.72 9.46 2.53
N ARG A 100 7.13 10.09 1.43
CA ARG A 100 6.31 10.25 0.23
C ARG A 100 5.88 8.90 -0.37
N GLU A 101 6.77 7.93 -0.45
CA GLU A 101 6.42 6.60 -0.96
C GLU A 101 5.44 5.89 -0.02
N SER A 102 5.65 5.95 1.30
CA SER A 102 4.71 5.37 2.26
C SER A 102 3.31 6.00 2.20
N LEU A 103 3.23 7.32 1.98
CA LEU A 103 1.96 8.01 1.76
C LEU A 103 1.27 7.57 0.47
N ARG A 104 2.01 7.29 -0.61
CA ARG A 104 1.42 6.73 -1.83
C ARG A 104 0.83 5.34 -1.59
N VAL A 105 1.52 4.48 -0.83
CA VAL A 105 0.99 3.16 -0.44
C VAL A 105 -0.30 3.30 0.37
N LEU A 106 -0.34 4.25 1.31
CA LEU A 106 -1.56 4.57 2.07
C LEU A 106 -2.70 5.01 1.14
N GLN A 107 -2.42 5.92 0.19
CA GLN A 107 -3.40 6.38 -0.79
C GLN A 107 -3.96 5.23 -1.63
N TYR A 108 -3.09 4.36 -2.17
CA TYR A 108 -3.55 3.21 -2.96
C TYR A 108 -4.41 2.24 -2.14
N SER A 109 -4.03 1.98 -0.89
CA SER A 109 -4.79 1.10 0.01
C SER A 109 -6.14 1.72 0.40
N ALA A 110 -6.17 3.02 0.70
CA ALA A 110 -7.40 3.74 1.00
C ALA A 110 -8.36 3.75 -0.20
N LEU A 111 -7.85 4.00 -1.40
CA LEU A 111 -8.63 3.96 -2.65
C LEU A 111 -9.18 2.55 -2.91
N ASN A 112 -8.37 1.51 -2.74
CA ASN A 112 -8.80 0.13 -2.90
C ASN A 112 -9.96 -0.19 -1.93
N ASN A 113 -9.78 0.12 -0.65
CA ASN A 113 -10.79 -0.17 0.36
C ASN A 113 -12.07 0.65 0.20
N ALA A 114 -11.96 1.91 -0.26
CA ALA A 114 -13.12 2.72 -0.59
C ALA A 114 -13.91 2.12 -1.75
N ALA A 115 -13.23 1.74 -2.83
CA ALA A 115 -13.84 1.12 -3.99
C ALA A 115 -14.51 -0.22 -3.63
N SER A 116 -13.81 -1.08 -2.88
CA SER A 116 -14.35 -2.35 -2.39
C SER A 116 -15.54 -2.14 -1.46
N GLY A 117 -15.50 -1.14 -0.57
CA GLY A 117 -16.60 -0.80 0.32
C GLY A 117 -17.86 -0.32 -0.41
N ILE A 118 -17.69 0.46 -1.48
CA ILE A 118 -18.80 0.89 -2.35
C ILE A 118 -19.39 -0.30 -3.11
N ALA A 119 -18.55 -1.11 -3.76
CA ALA A 119 -18.98 -2.29 -4.51
C ALA A 119 -19.71 -3.28 -3.59
N GLU A 120 -19.18 -3.54 -2.40
CA GLU A 120 -19.78 -4.41 -1.40
C GLU A 120 -21.18 -3.93 -0.98
N ARG A 121 -21.38 -2.61 -0.80
CA ARG A 121 -22.69 -2.03 -0.49
C ARG A 121 -23.68 -2.18 -1.63
N LEU A 122 -23.27 -1.89 -2.86
CA LEU A 122 -24.12 -2.04 -4.05
C LEU A 122 -24.55 -3.50 -4.22
N LEU A 123 -23.62 -4.44 -4.06
CA LEU A 123 -23.90 -5.87 -4.15
C LEU A 123 -24.83 -6.36 -3.02
N ILE A 124 -24.68 -5.86 -1.79
CA ILE A 124 -25.57 -6.21 -0.67
C ILE A 124 -26.98 -5.65 -0.90
N ALA A 125 -27.09 -4.41 -1.39
CA ALA A 125 -28.38 -3.81 -1.70
C ALA A 125 -29.10 -4.61 -2.80
N ARG A 126 -28.36 -5.09 -3.81
CA ARG A 126 -28.91 -5.91 -4.90
C ARG A 126 -29.23 -7.35 -4.49
N TYR A 127 -28.40 -7.96 -3.65
CA TYR A 127 -28.48 -9.38 -3.25
C TYR A 127 -28.44 -9.55 -1.72
N PRO A 128 -29.49 -9.12 -0.99
CA PRO A 128 -29.48 -9.09 0.47
C PRO A 128 -29.31 -10.49 1.11
N ALA A 129 -29.87 -11.53 0.49
CA ALA A 129 -29.73 -12.92 0.94
C ALA A 129 -28.26 -13.43 0.93
N ARG A 130 -27.39 -12.82 0.13
CA ARG A 130 -25.98 -13.21 -0.03
C ARG A 130 -25.02 -12.33 0.77
N ARG A 131 -25.52 -11.48 1.69
CA ARG A 131 -24.71 -10.50 2.44
C ARG A 131 -23.44 -11.09 3.06
N LYS A 132 -23.54 -12.26 3.70
CA LYS A 132 -22.39 -12.92 4.36
C LYS A 132 -21.29 -13.26 3.35
N LEU A 133 -21.66 -13.87 2.23
CA LEU A 133 -20.71 -14.23 1.16
C LEU A 133 -20.01 -12.98 0.60
N ILE A 134 -20.77 -11.92 0.31
CA ILE A 134 -20.22 -10.68 -0.26
C ILE A 134 -19.21 -10.06 0.72
N ARG A 135 -19.54 -10.02 2.02
CA ARG A 135 -18.64 -9.51 3.06
C ARG A 135 -17.36 -10.34 3.19
N THR A 136 -17.47 -11.66 3.12
CA THR A 136 -16.31 -12.57 3.14
C THR A 136 -15.41 -12.35 1.93
N LEU A 137 -15.98 -12.27 0.72
CA LEU A 137 -15.20 -11.99 -0.49
C LEU A 137 -14.52 -10.62 -0.44
N GLY A 138 -15.20 -9.59 0.10
CA GLY A 138 -14.61 -8.28 0.34
C GLY A 138 -13.42 -8.31 1.28
N TRP A 139 -13.49 -9.10 2.37
CA TRP A 139 -12.33 -9.30 3.26
C TRP A 139 -11.16 -10.02 2.57
N ILE A 140 -11.45 -11.08 1.80
CA ILE A 140 -10.42 -11.82 1.06
C ILE A 140 -9.70 -10.90 0.07
N GLU A 141 -10.45 -10.09 -0.67
CA GLU A 141 -9.90 -9.12 -1.62
C GLU A 141 -8.99 -8.10 -0.93
N ARG A 142 -9.48 -7.43 0.13
CA ARG A 142 -8.71 -6.40 0.84
C ARG A 142 -7.42 -6.96 1.45
N ILE A 143 -7.47 -8.16 2.06
CA ILE A 143 -6.29 -8.84 2.60
C ILE A 143 -5.32 -9.21 1.48
N GLY A 144 -5.83 -9.77 0.37
CA GLY A 144 -5.01 -10.14 -0.78
C GLY A 144 -4.29 -8.93 -1.38
N TYR A 145 -5.02 -7.83 -1.59
CA TYR A 145 -4.46 -6.58 -2.09
C TYR A 145 -3.41 -5.99 -1.13
N ALA A 146 -3.75 -5.90 0.16
CA ALA A 146 -2.83 -5.41 1.19
C ALA A 146 -1.54 -6.24 1.27
N SER A 147 -1.66 -7.56 1.18
CA SER A 147 -0.50 -8.47 1.18
C SER A 147 0.36 -8.26 -0.06
N PHE A 148 -0.26 -8.18 -1.23
CA PHE A 148 0.44 -7.94 -2.49
C PHE A 148 1.19 -6.59 -2.49
N ILE A 149 0.51 -5.50 -2.12
CA ILE A 149 1.13 -4.17 -2.14
C ILE A 149 2.21 -4.06 -1.06
N THR A 150 2.03 -4.69 0.10
CA THR A 150 3.07 -4.78 1.14
C THR A 150 4.31 -5.48 0.60
N TYR A 151 4.15 -6.70 0.06
CA TYR A 151 5.26 -7.49 -0.47
C TYR A 151 6.02 -6.71 -1.55
N ARG A 152 5.30 -6.16 -2.52
CA ARG A 152 5.87 -5.40 -3.63
C ARG A 152 6.70 -4.19 -3.17
N ASN A 153 6.26 -3.49 -2.11
CA ASN A 153 6.93 -2.26 -1.65
C ASN A 153 7.95 -2.48 -0.54
N ALA A 154 7.96 -3.64 0.12
CA ALA A 154 8.82 -3.89 1.28
C ALA A 154 9.90 -4.96 1.03
N ALA A 155 9.65 -5.96 0.19
CA ALA A 155 10.51 -7.15 0.10
C ALA A 155 11.96 -6.83 -0.26
N ASP A 156 12.18 -5.98 -1.27
CA ASP A 156 13.53 -5.61 -1.72
C ASP A 156 14.29 -4.83 -0.65
N HIS A 157 13.61 -3.94 0.06
CA HIS A 157 14.20 -3.15 1.14
C HIS A 157 14.56 -4.02 2.34
N TRP A 158 13.74 -5.01 2.70
CA TRP A 158 14.10 -5.98 3.75
C TRP A 158 15.33 -6.80 3.38
N ARG A 159 15.41 -7.27 2.12
CA ARG A 159 16.56 -8.02 1.63
C ARG A 159 17.83 -7.17 1.64
N GLN A 160 17.75 -5.97 1.08
CA GLN A 160 18.88 -5.03 1.04
C GLN A 160 19.33 -4.63 2.44
N ALA A 161 18.41 -4.38 3.37
CA ALA A 161 18.76 -4.10 4.76
C ALA A 161 19.54 -5.25 5.42
N GLY A 162 19.17 -6.50 5.12
CA GLY A 162 19.86 -7.69 5.61
C GLY A 162 21.22 -7.91 4.95
N GLU A 163 21.35 -7.65 3.64
CA GLU A 163 22.62 -7.64 2.92
C GLU A 163 23.57 -6.59 3.48
N ASN A 164 23.10 -5.35 3.65
CA ASN A 164 23.91 -4.24 4.15
C ASN A 164 24.46 -4.51 5.55
N ARG A 165 23.66 -5.10 6.44
CA ARG A 165 24.13 -5.49 7.78
C ARG A 165 25.22 -6.54 7.72
N ARG A 166 25.00 -7.61 6.96
CA ARG A 166 25.99 -8.69 6.80
C ARG A 166 27.29 -8.15 6.22
N LEU A 167 27.21 -7.25 5.23
CA LEU A 167 28.38 -6.60 4.65
C LEU A 167 29.11 -5.70 5.65
N ALA A 168 28.37 -4.88 6.40
CA ALA A 168 28.94 -4.03 7.44
C ALA A 168 29.65 -4.86 8.52
N GLU A 169 29.00 -5.92 9.02
CA GLU A 169 29.56 -6.84 10.01
C GLU A 169 30.82 -7.55 9.48
N ALA A 170 30.76 -8.11 8.26
CA ALA A 170 31.90 -8.79 7.65
C ALA A 170 33.10 -7.86 7.38
N SER A 171 32.84 -6.57 7.17
CA SER A 171 33.86 -5.56 6.93
C SER A 171 34.36 -4.87 8.21
N GLY A 172 33.83 -5.24 9.38
CA GLY A 172 34.16 -4.60 10.66
C GLY A 172 33.61 -3.19 10.82
N TYR A 173 32.64 -2.77 9.99
CA TYR A 173 31.98 -1.48 10.10
C TYR A 173 30.94 -1.54 11.22
N THR A 174 31.39 -1.33 12.45
CA THR A 174 30.50 -1.15 13.60
C THR A 174 29.91 0.25 13.59
N ARG A 175 28.66 0.37 14.07
CA ARG A 175 28.04 1.67 14.36
C ARG A 175 28.71 2.38 15.52
#